data_AF-A0A2T1CIU8-F1
#
_entry.id   AF-A0A2T1CIU8-F1
#
_cell.length_a   1.000
_cell.length_b   1.000
_cell.length_c   1.000
_cell.angle_alpha   90.00
_cell.angle_beta   90.00
_cell.angle_gamma   90.00
#
_symmetry.space_group_name_H-M   'P 1'
#
loop_
_entity.id
_entity.type
_entity.pdbx_description
1 polymer ?
#
loop_
_entity_poly.entity_id
_entity_poly.type
_entity_poly.pdbx_seq_one_letter_code
_entity_poly.pdbx_strand_id
1 'polypeptide(L)'
;MTTINPARGLKFTGESLAIQAAINGQGVALCSSIHAADDLDRGLLVQPFDISLEGFNFYAVYLKEHPKNAQISSFVDWIESTSGEAIF
;
A
#
# COMPACT_ATOMS: atom_id res chain seq x y z
N MET A 1 7.53 -12.62 -30.15
CA MET A 1 7.01 -11.74 -29.09
C MET A 1 6.11 -12.57 -28.21
N THR A 2 6.53 -12.87 -26.99
CA THR A 2 5.75 -13.71 -26.06
C THR A 2 4.60 -12.89 -25.51
N THR A 3 3.36 -13.23 -25.87
CA THR A 3 2.17 -12.55 -25.37
C THR A 3 2.02 -12.83 -23.87
N ILE A 4 2.31 -11.84 -23.03
CA ILE A 4 2.09 -11.92 -21.59
C ILE A 4 0.57 -11.92 -21.35
N ASN A 5 0.05 -12.95 -20.69
CA ASN A 5 -1.36 -13.00 -20.28
C ASN A 5 -1.48 -12.47 -18.83
N PRO A 6 -1.99 -11.24 -18.62
CA PRO A 6 -2.10 -10.64 -17.30
C PRO A 6 -3.14 -11.32 -16.39
N ALA A 7 -4.01 -12.19 -16.95
CA ALA A 7 -5.01 -12.91 -16.18
C ALA A 7 -4.49 -14.22 -15.57
N ARG A 8 -3.28 -14.66 -15.93
CA ARG A 8 -2.67 -15.91 -15.46
C ARG A 8 -1.84 -15.65 -14.19
N GLY A 9 -2.07 -16.44 -13.14
CA GLY A 9 -1.30 -16.39 -11.90
C GLY A 9 -2.17 -16.47 -10.65
N LEU A 10 -1.52 -16.43 -9.48
CA LEU A 10 -2.19 -16.31 -8.19
C LEU A 10 -2.86 -14.93 -8.09
N LYS A 11 -4.11 -14.92 -7.61
CA LYS A 11 -4.84 -13.69 -7.34
C LYS A 11 -5.15 -13.63 -5.86
N PHE A 12 -4.78 -12.52 -5.25
CA PHE A 12 -5.02 -12.28 -3.84
C PHE A 12 -6.02 -11.14 -3.68
N THR A 13 -6.87 -11.24 -2.67
CA THR A 13 -7.86 -10.20 -2.32
C THR A 13 -7.24 -9.05 -1.54
N GLY A 14 -6.07 -9.28 -0.94
CA GLY A 14 -5.35 -8.29 -0.15
C GLY A 14 -3.85 -8.37 -0.40
N GLU A 15 -3.19 -7.23 -0.28
CA GLU A 15 -1.77 -7.07 -0.57
C GLU A 15 -0.87 -7.89 0.35
N SER A 16 -1.20 -7.99 1.65
CA SER A 16 -0.39 -8.75 2.61
C SER A 16 -0.26 -10.23 2.24
N LEU A 17 -1.27 -10.81 1.59
CA LEU A 17 -1.20 -12.19 1.09
C LEU A 17 -0.25 -12.31 -0.11
N ALA A 18 -0.23 -11.31 -0.99
CA ALA A 18 0.69 -11.26 -2.12
C ALA A 18 2.14 -11.11 -1.65
N ILE A 19 2.40 -10.24 -0.66
CA ILE A 19 3.72 -10.09 -0.01
C ILE A 19 4.17 -11.43 0.58
N GLN A 20 3.31 -12.09 1.35
CA GLN A 20 3.67 -13.36 1.97
C GLN A 20 3.92 -14.47 0.94
N ALA A 21 3.18 -14.49 -0.17
CA ALA A 21 3.42 -15.42 -1.27
C ALA A 21 4.78 -15.16 -1.94
N ALA A 22 5.17 -13.90 -2.14
CA ALA A 22 6.47 -13.53 -2.68
C ALA A 22 7.62 -13.93 -1.74
N ILE A 23 7.49 -13.67 -0.42
CA ILE A 23 8.46 -14.11 0.60
C ILE A 23 8.65 -15.63 0.55
N ASN A 24 7.56 -16.38 0.35
CA ASN A 24 7.59 -17.84 0.24
C ASN A 24 8.04 -18.36 -1.14
N GLY A 25 8.56 -17.50 -2.02
CA GLY A 25 9.11 -17.88 -3.32
C GLY A 25 8.05 -18.26 -4.37
N GLN A 26 6.79 -17.89 -4.18
CA GLN A 26 5.71 -18.23 -5.12
C GLN A 26 5.67 -17.32 -6.36
N GLY A 27 6.54 -16.31 -6.43
CA GLY A 27 6.68 -15.42 -7.58
C GLY A 27 7.07 -14.01 -7.20
N VAL A 28 6.72 -13.05 -8.06
CA VAL A 28 6.88 -11.61 -7.84
C VAL A 28 5.53 -10.97 -7.55
N ALA A 29 5.51 -10.00 -6.64
CA ALA A 29 4.31 -9.25 -6.27
C ALA A 29 4.51 -7.75 -6.53
N LEU A 30 3.49 -7.10 -7.09
CA LEU A 30 3.38 -5.65 -7.11
C LEU A 30 2.69 -5.23 -5.81
N CYS A 31 3.36 -4.42 -5.00
CA CYS A 31 2.86 -3.99 -3.70
C CYS A 31 3.38 -2.58 -3.32
N SER A 32 2.75 -1.98 -2.31
CA SER A 32 3.11 -0.73 -1.69
C SER A 32 4.50 -0.83 -1.07
N SER A 33 5.36 0.15 -1.40
CA SER A 33 6.70 0.28 -0.83
C SER A 33 6.67 0.41 0.70
N ILE A 34 5.62 1.04 1.25
CA ILE A 34 5.45 1.20 2.70
C ILE A 34 5.24 -0.15 3.37
N HIS A 35 4.41 -1.02 2.77
CA HIS A 35 4.12 -2.34 3.35
C HIS A 35 5.26 -3.33 3.16
N ALA A 36 6.04 -3.22 2.08
CA ALA A 36 7.20 -4.07 1.83
C ALA A 36 8.49 -3.59 2.52
N ALA A 37 8.50 -2.39 3.11
CA ALA A 37 9.71 -1.76 3.63
C ALA A 37 10.49 -2.63 4.65
N ASP A 38 9.80 -3.18 5.65
CA ASP A 38 10.43 -4.04 6.67
C ASP A 38 11.01 -5.32 6.06
N ASP A 39 10.26 -5.95 5.16
CA ASP A 39 10.68 -7.19 4.50
C ASP A 39 11.85 -6.98 3.52
N LEU A 40 11.92 -5.80 2.89
CA LEU A 40 13.06 -5.38 2.07
C LEU A 40 14.30 -5.11 2.93
N ASP A 41 14.15 -4.39 4.04
CA ASP A 41 15.25 -4.07 4.97
C ASP A 41 15.85 -5.34 5.58
N ARG A 42 14.98 -6.30 5.93
CA ARG A 42 15.38 -7.62 6.45
C ARG A 42 15.92 -8.57 5.38
N GLY A 43 15.92 -8.17 4.11
CA GLY A 43 16.39 -8.98 2.98
C GLY A 43 15.53 -10.20 2.68
N LEU A 44 14.29 -10.24 3.19
CA LEU A 44 13.30 -11.28 2.85
C LEU A 44 12.72 -11.07 1.45
N LEU A 45 12.67 -9.82 1.01
CA LEU A 45 12.31 -9.41 -0.33
C LEU A 45 13.43 -8.62 -0.98
N VAL A 46 13.40 -8.57 -2.30
CA VAL A 46 14.21 -7.66 -3.12
C VAL A 46 13.30 -6.99 -4.14
N GLN A 47 13.62 -5.76 -4.53
CA GLN A 47 12.96 -5.08 -5.64
C GLN A 47 13.72 -5.41 -6.94
N PRO A 48 13.19 -6.28 -7.83
CA PRO A 48 13.94 -6.73 -9.00
C PRO A 48 14.06 -5.66 -10.11
N PHE A 49 13.19 -4.64 -10.10
CA PHE A 49 13.15 -3.57 -11.09
C PHE A 49 13.05 -2.22 -10.41
N ASP A 50 13.80 -1.23 -10.88
CA ASP A 50 13.66 0.16 -10.45
C ASP A 50 12.48 0.84 -11.16
N ILE A 51 11.27 0.31 -10.91
CA ILE A 51 10.00 0.78 -11.47
C ILE A 51 9.01 0.92 -10.32
N SER A 52 8.45 2.10 -10.16
CA SER A 52 7.38 2.39 -9.21
C SER A 52 6.17 3.01 -9.94
N LEU A 53 5.01 2.85 -9.32
CA LEU A 53 3.81 3.57 -9.69
C LEU A 53 3.52 4.60 -8.59
N GLU A 54 3.00 5.76 -8.96
CA GLU A 54 2.51 6.72 -7.97
C GLU A 54 1.48 6.04 -7.07
N GLY A 55 1.64 6.23 -5.76
CA GLY A 55 0.78 5.64 -4.76
C GLY A 55 -0.66 6.17 -4.84
N PHE A 56 -1.58 5.44 -4.22
CA PHE A 56 -2.95 5.92 -4.07
C PHE A 56 -3.01 7.09 -3.08
N ASN A 57 -3.89 8.05 -3.38
CA ASN A 57 -4.25 9.10 -2.44
C ASN A 57 -5.32 8.57 -1.47
N PHE A 58 -5.10 8.75 -0.18
CA PHE A 58 -6.08 8.43 0.86
C PHE A 58 -6.88 9.68 1.22
N TYR A 59 -8.21 9.54 1.32
CA TYR A 59 -9.12 10.64 1.61
C TYR A 59 -9.92 10.35 2.87
N ALA A 60 -9.94 11.30 3.81
CA ALA A 60 -10.87 11.28 4.92
C ALA A 60 -12.27 11.71 4.42
N VAL A 61 -13.25 10.82 4.49
CA VAL A 61 -14.61 11.08 4.02
C VAL A 61 -15.59 11.05 5.19
N TYR A 62 -16.33 12.15 5.38
CA TYR A 62 -17.33 12.29 6.42
C TYR A 62 -18.48 13.19 5.97
N LEU A 63 -19.65 13.04 6.60
CA LEU A 63 -20.82 13.87 6.31
C LEU A 63 -20.61 15.30 6.83
N LYS A 64 -20.90 16.28 5.98
CA LYS A 64 -20.75 17.71 6.29
C LYS A 64 -21.49 18.15 7.56
N GLU A 65 -22.66 17.58 7.82
CA GLU A 65 -23.54 17.95 8.94
C GLU A 65 -23.60 16.84 10.00
N HIS A 66 -22.54 16.05 10.14
CA HIS A 66 -22.49 15.00 11.16
C HIS A 66 -22.54 15.62 12.58
N PRO A 67 -23.33 15.10 13.53
CA PRO A 67 -23.41 15.63 14.90
C PRO A 67 -22.08 15.68 15.66
N LYS A 68 -21.08 14.91 15.21
CA LYS A 68 -19.71 14.84 15.76
C LYS A 68 -18.67 15.57 14.90
N ASN A 69 -19.07 16.55 14.07
CA ASN A 69 -18.16 17.21 13.14
C ASN A 69 -16.92 17.78 13.84
N ALA A 70 -17.06 18.39 15.02
CA ALA A 70 -15.93 18.91 15.79
C ALA A 70 -14.90 17.82 16.17
N GLN A 71 -15.35 16.66 16.63
CA GLN A 71 -14.46 15.53 16.96
C GLN A 71 -13.84 14.91 15.71
N ILE A 72 -14.60 14.83 14.61
CA ILE A 72 -14.12 14.32 13.33
C ILE A 72 -13.02 15.24 12.79
N SER A 73 -13.23 16.56 12.77
CA SER A 73 -12.21 17.54 12.38
C SER A 73 -10.95 17.37 13.21
N SER A 74 -11.09 17.33 14.54
CA SER A 74 -9.93 17.16 15.43
C SER A 74 -9.13 15.89 15.14
N PHE A 75 -9.81 14.80 14.77
CA PHE A 75 -9.18 13.54 14.39
C PHE A 75 -8.50 13.61 13.02
N VAL A 76 -9.13 14.26 12.03
CA VAL A 76 -8.53 14.48 10.70
C VAL A 76 -7.30 15.38 10.82
N ASP A 77 -7.40 16.48 11.58
CA ASP A 77 -6.27 17.39 11.84
C ASP A 77 -5.11 16.65 12.52
N TRP A 78 -5.41 15.74 13.45
CA TRP A 78 -4.40 14.89 14.09
C TRP A 78 -3.76 13.90 13.10
N ILE A 79 -4.54 13.27 12.22
CA ILE A 79 -4.00 12.39 11.17
C ILE A 79 -3.07 13.17 10.27
N GLU A 80 -3.51 14.32 9.75
CA GLU A 80 -2.75 15.18 8.84
C GLU A 80 -1.44 15.67 9.49
N SER A 81 -1.48 16.02 10.77
CA SER A 81 -0.28 16.37 11.55
C SER A 81 0.67 15.19 11.72
N THR A 82 0.16 13.96 11.79
CA THR A 82 0.97 12.76 12.02
C THR A 82 1.55 12.21 10.71
N SER A 83 0.83 12.35 9.60
CA SER A 83 1.32 11.97 8.26
C SER A 83 2.32 12.97 7.67
N GLY A 84 2.45 14.16 8.26
CA GLY A 84 3.39 15.21 7.83
C GLY A 84 4.89 14.90 8.00
N GLU A 85 5.30 13.75 8.55
CA GLU A 85 6.73 13.41 8.70
C GLU A 85 7.25 12.27 7.81
N ALA A 86 6.43 11.57 7.04
CA ALA A 86 6.98 10.59 6.13
C ALA A 86 6.06 10.30 4.94
N ILE A 87 6.68 10.24 3.77
CA ILE A 87 6.20 9.69 2.50
C ILE A 87 5.47 10.72 1.61
N PHE A 88 6.26 11.66 1.09
CA PHE A 88 6.19 12.07 -0.33
C PHE A 88 7.57 11.81 -0.95
#